data_AF-A0A2T7C8Y4-F1
#
_entry.id   AF-A0A2T7C8Y4-F1
#
_cell.length_a   1.000
_cell.length_b   1.000
_cell.length_c   1.000
_cell.angle_alpha   90.00
_cell.angle_beta   90.00
_cell.angle_gamma   90.00
#
_symmetry.space_group_name_H-M   'P 1'
#
loop_
_entity.id
_entity.type
_entity.pdbx_description
1 polymer ?
#
loop_
_entity_poly.entity_id
_entity_poly.type
_entity_poly.pdbx_seq_one_letter_code
_entity_poly.pdbx_strand_id
1 'polypeptide(L)'
;MKLYRYQKPGGSALTRICQVVVAMTRKINVDVPNDSSLLYEIPGKESAIVGSRKLMHTDGLSFFDRAATITSSDEKFLDSPNPWKLCTVTQVEELKVLARMLPVLLAGIIFNTAEAFFPLFIEQGEVMDNRIDSFLIPPASLTAFNCLCIIILAPLYNKVLMPMVSRITGAKRGLSELQRIGVGMVFAILSLFSAAIVEMVRLDIAKKKDLVSQSAVVPMNILWQAPQYFFLGVAKVFSVVGFIEFAYEQSPDAMRSLCQACSLIMVTLGSYLVSVMLKFINSITEGSGSHGWIPVNLNEGRLDQLFWLMAGLHLLNLLALTYCAMRYKRKIAT
;
A
#
# COMPACT_ATOMS: atom_id res chain seq x y z
N MET A 1 18.23 -33.31 -9.98
CA MET A 1 17.83 -31.90 -9.73
C MET A 1 17.39 -31.79 -8.26
N LYS A 2 18.24 -31.27 -7.36
CA LYS A 2 17.85 -31.05 -5.94
C LYS A 2 16.93 -29.83 -5.90
N LEU A 3 15.62 -30.05 -5.99
CA LEU A 3 14.58 -29.03 -6.18
C LEU A 3 14.14 -28.31 -4.89
N TYR A 4 14.77 -28.58 -3.74
CA TYR A 4 14.49 -27.89 -2.49
C TYR A 4 15.79 -27.48 -1.81
N ARG A 5 15.96 -26.16 -1.61
CA ARG A 5 17.04 -25.58 -0.81
C ARG A 5 16.51 -25.41 0.61
N TYR A 6 16.84 -26.35 1.50
CA TYR A 6 16.45 -26.28 2.90
C TYR A 6 17.22 -25.12 3.56
N GLN A 7 16.56 -23.98 3.76
CA GLN A 7 17.11 -22.90 4.57
C GLN A 7 16.64 -23.11 6.02
N LYS A 8 17.60 -23.28 6.94
CA LYS A 8 17.27 -23.29 8.36
C LYS A 8 16.69 -21.92 8.74
N PRO A 9 15.56 -21.85 9.47
CA PRO A 9 14.97 -20.57 9.85
C PRO A 9 15.93 -19.82 10.79
N GLY A 10 16.29 -18.58 10.42
CA GLY A 10 17.14 -17.69 11.22
C GLY A 10 16.48 -17.10 12.48
N GLY A 11 15.52 -17.82 13.07
CA GLY A 11 14.68 -17.36 14.19
C GLY A 11 13.55 -16.40 13.80
N SER A 12 12.76 -15.98 14.78
CA SER A 12 11.62 -15.08 14.59
C SER A 12 12.07 -13.65 14.34
N ALA A 13 11.69 -13.08 13.19
CA ALA A 13 11.97 -11.70 12.83
C ALA A 13 11.31 -10.69 13.80
N LEU A 14 10.10 -10.99 14.28
CA LEU A 14 9.40 -10.15 15.25
C LEU A 14 10.15 -10.09 16.58
N THR A 15 10.69 -11.22 17.03
CA THR A 15 11.51 -11.27 18.25
C THR A 15 12.77 -10.41 18.11
N ARG A 16 13.42 -10.41 16.94
CA ARG A 16 14.60 -9.56 16.68
C ARG A 16 14.25 -8.06 16.68
N ILE A 17 13.12 -7.68 16.09
CA ILE A 17 12.61 -6.30 16.19
C ILE A 17 12.43 -5.90 17.65
N CYS A 18 11.74 -6.73 18.44
CA CYS A 18 11.51 -6.45 19.86
C CYS A 18 12.83 -6.38 20.65
N GLN A 19 13.80 -7.25 20.36
CA GLN A 19 15.13 -7.23 20.96
C GLN A 19 15.83 -5.88 20.74
N VAL A 20 15.86 -5.40 19.49
CA VAL A 20 16.49 -4.11 19.16
C VAL A 20 15.79 -2.96 19.88
N VAL A 21 14.46 -2.93 19.89
CA VAL A 21 13.69 -1.88 20.59
C VAL A 21 13.99 -1.92 22.10
N VAL A 22 13.98 -3.09 22.73
CA VAL A 22 14.26 -3.25 24.17
C VAL A 22 15.71 -2.91 24.51
N ALA A 23 16.68 -3.34 23.70
CA ALA A 23 18.08 -3.01 23.91
C ALA A 23 18.35 -1.50 23.74
N MET A 24 17.71 -0.87 22.75
CA MET A 24 17.77 0.58 22.53
C MET A 24 17.17 1.35 23.71
N THR A 25 15.99 0.97 24.21
CA THR A 25 15.35 1.68 25.33
C THR A 25 16.16 1.54 26.63
N ARG A 26 16.78 0.38 26.87
CA ARG A 26 17.70 0.18 27.99
C ARG A 26 18.95 1.06 27.91
N LYS A 27 19.39 1.39 26.70
CA LYS A 27 20.57 2.20 26.41
C LYS A 27 20.22 3.64 26.01
N ILE A 28 19.06 4.15 26.46
CA ILE A 28 18.59 5.49 26.08
C ILE A 28 19.49 6.64 26.54
N ASN A 29 20.26 6.43 27.61
CA ASN A 29 21.24 7.39 28.15
C ASN A 29 22.68 7.12 27.68
N VAL A 30 22.86 6.20 26.72
CA VAL A 30 24.19 5.87 26.17
C VAL A 30 24.38 6.62 24.86
N ASP A 31 25.53 7.26 24.72
CA ASP A 31 25.92 7.95 23.49
C ASP A 31 26.35 6.94 22.43
N VAL A 32 25.88 7.17 21.20
CA VAL A 32 26.25 6.35 20.05
C VAL A 32 27.65 6.78 19.59
N PRO A 33 28.60 5.85 19.41
CA PRO A 33 29.92 6.18 18.89
C PRO A 33 29.83 6.80 17.49
N ASN A 34 30.66 7.81 17.21
CA ASN A 34 30.74 8.41 15.87
C ASN A 34 31.37 7.46 14.85
N ASP A 35 32.21 6.53 15.30
CA ASP A 35 32.83 5.51 14.45
C ASP A 35 31.98 4.24 14.46
N SER A 36 31.38 3.93 13.30
CA SER A 36 30.56 2.73 13.08
C SER A 36 31.31 1.42 13.33
N SER A 37 32.65 1.42 13.28
CA SER A 37 33.45 0.22 13.53
C SER A 37 33.45 -0.21 15.01
N LEU A 38 33.06 0.69 15.91
CA LEU A 38 32.92 0.43 17.35
C LEU A 38 31.57 -0.20 17.71
N LEU A 39 30.65 -0.33 16.76
CA LEU A 39 29.37 -1.01 16.96
C LEU A 39 29.55 -2.52 16.92
N TYR A 40 28.77 -3.22 17.74
CA TYR A 40 28.83 -4.66 17.85
C TYR A 40 28.33 -5.35 16.57
N GLU A 41 29.20 -6.13 15.93
CA GLU A 41 28.88 -6.98 14.79
C GLU A 41 29.75 -8.25 14.85
N ILE A 42 29.23 -9.37 14.35
CA ILE A 42 29.98 -10.63 14.35
C ILE A 42 31.14 -10.54 13.34
N PRO A 43 32.35 -11.04 13.62
CA PRO A 43 33.45 -11.02 12.65
C PRO A 43 33.18 -11.92 11.42
N GLY A 44 33.72 -11.57 10.25
CA GLY A 44 33.62 -12.36 9.02
C GLY A 44 32.50 -11.95 8.05
N LYS A 45 32.17 -12.81 7.08
CA LYS A 45 31.12 -12.56 6.07
C LYS A 45 29.73 -13.05 6.47
N GLU A 46 29.66 -13.93 7.48
CA GLU A 46 28.40 -14.51 7.95
C GLU A 46 27.70 -13.56 8.91
N SER A 47 26.37 -13.45 8.81
CA SER A 47 25.58 -12.69 9.76
C SER A 47 25.16 -13.56 10.95
N ALA A 48 24.78 -12.92 12.06
CA ALA A 48 24.15 -13.59 13.21
C ALA A 48 22.87 -14.35 12.83
N ILE A 49 22.30 -14.03 11.67
CA ILE A 49 21.04 -14.55 11.19
C ILE A 49 21.34 -15.60 10.10
N VAL A 50 21.16 -16.87 10.44
CA VAL A 50 21.42 -17.98 9.53
C VAL A 50 20.73 -17.77 8.18
N GLY A 51 21.52 -17.76 7.11
CA GLY A 51 21.03 -17.59 5.73
C GLY A 51 20.80 -16.14 5.27
N SER A 52 21.13 -15.14 6.08
CA SER A 52 21.06 -13.72 5.71
C SER A 52 22.44 -13.11 5.45
N ARG A 53 22.49 -12.18 4.50
CA ARG A 53 23.66 -11.31 4.29
C ARG A 53 23.71 -10.23 5.36
N LYS A 54 24.91 -9.75 5.65
CA LYS A 54 25.09 -8.57 6.50
C LYS A 54 24.53 -7.33 5.84
N LEU A 55 24.00 -6.45 6.68
CA LEU A 55 23.55 -5.14 6.25
C LEU A 55 24.63 -4.12 6.60
N MET A 56 24.90 -3.21 5.67
CA MET A 56 25.82 -2.11 5.94
C MET A 56 25.15 -1.10 6.87
N HIS A 57 25.91 -0.59 7.82
CA HIS A 57 25.47 0.49 8.70
C HIS A 57 25.06 1.72 7.86
N THR A 58 23.98 2.38 8.27
CA THR A 58 23.52 3.65 7.74
C THR A 58 23.43 4.70 8.84
N ASP A 59 23.85 5.93 8.57
CA ASP A 59 23.76 7.07 9.51
C ASP A 59 22.30 7.50 9.84
N GLY A 60 21.34 7.08 9.02
CA GLY A 60 19.92 7.39 9.24
C GLY A 60 19.35 6.60 10.42
N LEU A 61 18.49 7.25 11.22
CA LEU A 61 17.86 6.66 12.41
C LEU A 61 18.91 6.15 13.43
N SER A 62 20.00 6.90 13.60
CA SER A 62 21.15 6.54 14.46
C SER A 62 20.78 6.27 15.92
N PHE A 63 19.63 6.74 16.39
CA PHE A 63 19.13 6.40 17.73
C PHE A 63 18.96 4.89 17.95
N PHE A 64 18.68 4.12 16.89
CA PHE A 64 18.62 2.65 17.00
C PHE A 64 19.99 2.00 17.18
N ASP A 65 21.08 2.68 16.81
CA ASP A 65 22.46 2.18 16.95
C ASP A 65 22.88 2.04 18.41
N ARG A 66 22.14 2.67 19.34
CA ARG A 66 22.27 2.44 20.78
C ARG A 66 22.15 0.97 21.15
N ALA A 67 21.31 0.21 20.45
CA ALA A 67 21.17 -1.24 20.70
C ALA A 67 22.44 -2.03 20.37
N ALA A 68 23.27 -1.54 19.43
CA ALA A 68 24.54 -2.14 19.03
C ALA A 68 25.76 -1.49 19.69
N THR A 69 25.57 -0.47 20.53
CA THR A 69 26.67 0.19 21.24
C THR A 69 27.15 -0.68 22.40
N ILE A 70 28.45 -0.98 22.45
CA ILE A 70 29.06 -1.78 23.52
C ILE A 70 29.20 -0.90 24.78
N THR A 71 28.71 -1.41 25.92
CA THR A 71 28.91 -0.77 27.23
C THR A 71 29.85 -1.61 28.10
N SER A 72 30.42 -1.02 29.15
CA SER A 72 31.32 -1.72 30.08
C SER A 72 30.67 -2.95 30.76
N SER A 73 29.34 -2.97 30.88
CA SER A 73 28.58 -4.13 31.35
C SER A 73 28.58 -5.30 30.37
N ASP A 74 28.74 -5.02 29.09
CA ASP A 74 28.61 -5.97 27.99
C ASP A 74 29.97 -6.59 27.63
N GLU A 75 31.07 -5.88 27.85
CA GLU A 75 32.45 -6.36 27.63
C GLU A 75 32.73 -7.70 28.33
N LYS A 76 32.13 -7.92 29.50
CA LYS A 76 32.27 -9.16 30.29
C LYS A 76 31.58 -10.38 29.66
N PHE A 77 30.69 -10.17 28.69
CA PHE A 77 29.84 -11.21 28.11
C PHE A 77 29.89 -11.24 26.57
N LEU A 78 30.94 -10.68 25.96
CA LEU A 78 31.08 -10.62 24.50
C LEU A 78 31.12 -11.99 23.83
N ASP A 79 31.56 -13.04 24.54
CA ASP A 79 31.57 -14.41 24.02
C ASP A 79 30.16 -15.04 23.95
N SER A 80 29.20 -14.55 24.76
CA SER A 80 27.80 -14.98 24.70
C SER A 80 26.83 -13.83 25.02
N PRO A 81 26.71 -12.82 24.13
CA PRO A 81 25.96 -11.62 24.44
C PRO A 81 24.46 -11.92 24.49
N ASN A 82 23.77 -11.33 25.46
CA ASN A 82 22.31 -11.45 25.56
C ASN A 82 21.65 -10.58 24.47
N PRO A 83 20.89 -11.16 23.53
CA PRO A 83 20.29 -10.41 22.42
C PRO A 83 19.31 -9.31 22.85
N TRP A 84 18.81 -9.34 24.09
CA TRP A 84 17.93 -8.31 24.67
C TRP A 84 18.67 -7.15 25.36
N LYS A 85 20.01 -7.16 25.33
CA LYS A 85 20.87 -6.10 25.88
C LYS A 85 21.86 -5.56 24.84
N LEU A 86 22.39 -6.44 24.00
CA LEU A 86 23.31 -6.09 22.92
C LEU A 86 22.87 -6.78 21.63
N CYS A 87 22.61 -5.99 20.60
CA CYS A 87 22.21 -6.46 19.27
C CYS A 87 23.31 -6.21 18.25
N THR A 88 23.36 -7.01 17.19
CA THR A 88 24.28 -6.77 16.07
C THR A 88 23.84 -5.60 15.19
N VAL A 89 24.79 -4.93 14.52
CA VAL A 89 24.50 -3.90 13.50
C VAL A 89 23.51 -4.42 12.45
N THR A 90 23.67 -5.66 11.99
CA THR A 90 22.74 -6.28 11.05
C THR A 90 21.30 -6.31 11.58
N GLN A 91 21.08 -6.68 12.86
CA GLN A 91 19.73 -6.66 13.47
C GLN A 91 19.16 -5.24 13.57
N VAL A 92 20.01 -4.26 13.93
CA VAL A 92 19.61 -2.85 13.99
C VAL A 92 19.20 -2.34 12.61
N GLU A 93 19.98 -2.67 11.57
CA GLU A 93 19.66 -2.30 10.19
C GLU A 93 18.42 -3.00 9.65
N GLU A 94 18.11 -4.24 10.08
CA GLU A 94 16.82 -4.88 9.77
C GLU A 94 15.64 -3.99 10.22
N LEU A 95 15.70 -3.48 11.45
CA LEU A 95 14.68 -2.57 11.99
C LEU A 95 14.67 -1.22 11.27
N LYS A 96 15.83 -0.62 11.02
CA LYS A 96 15.92 0.65 10.28
C LYS A 96 15.34 0.54 8.88
N VAL A 97 15.57 -0.57 8.18
CA VAL A 97 14.97 -0.84 6.86
C VAL A 97 13.44 -0.86 6.96
N LEU A 98 12.86 -1.58 7.92
CA LEU A 98 11.41 -1.59 8.13
C LEU A 98 10.86 -0.20 8.46
N ALA A 99 11.54 0.54 9.33
CA ALA A 99 11.16 1.90 9.68
C ALA A 99 11.18 2.82 8.44
N ARG A 100 12.17 2.67 7.55
CA ARG A 100 12.22 3.37 6.26
C ARG A 100 11.09 2.97 5.31
N MET A 101 10.69 1.69 5.31
CA MET A 101 9.56 1.20 4.50
C MET A 101 8.19 1.65 5.02
N LEU A 102 8.06 1.90 6.31
CA LEU A 102 6.78 2.18 6.98
C LEU A 102 5.95 3.29 6.31
N PRO A 103 6.49 4.46 5.91
CA PRO A 103 5.71 5.49 5.25
C PRO A 103 5.09 5.03 3.92
N VAL A 104 5.81 4.23 3.14
CA VAL A 104 5.31 3.67 1.88
C VAL A 104 4.22 2.64 2.15
N LEU A 105 4.39 1.82 3.20
CA LEU A 105 3.37 0.87 3.63
C LEU A 105 2.09 1.59 4.13
N LEU A 106 2.24 2.67 4.91
CA LEU A 106 1.10 3.49 5.34
C LEU A 106 0.35 4.10 4.15
N ALA A 107 1.08 4.59 3.14
CA ALA A 107 0.46 5.07 1.90
C ALA A 107 -0.28 3.95 1.14
N GLY A 108 0.18 2.71 1.27
CA GLY A 108 -0.50 1.51 0.79
C GLY A 108 -1.85 1.26 1.48
N ILE A 109 -1.99 1.56 2.77
CA ILE A 109 -3.29 1.44 3.48
C ILE A 109 -4.33 2.36 2.84
N ILE A 110 -3.97 3.63 2.63
CA ILE A 110 -4.87 4.58 1.98
C ILE A 110 -5.16 4.17 0.53
N PHE A 111 -4.17 3.67 -0.22
CA PHE A 111 -4.41 3.14 -1.56
C PHE A 111 -5.46 2.01 -1.57
N ASN A 112 -5.37 1.06 -0.63
CA ASN A 112 -6.32 -0.05 -0.50
C ASN A 112 -7.76 0.41 -0.18
N THR A 113 -7.96 1.65 0.30
CA THR A 113 -9.32 2.18 0.46
C THR A 113 -10.05 2.28 -0.87
N ALA A 114 -9.37 2.62 -1.98
CA ALA A 114 -10.02 2.67 -3.30
C ALA A 114 -10.62 1.32 -3.70
N GLU A 115 -9.94 0.23 -3.35
CA GLU A 115 -10.46 -1.13 -3.57
C GLU A 115 -11.60 -1.45 -2.60
N ALA A 116 -11.51 -1.04 -1.33
CA ALA A 116 -12.58 -1.24 -0.36
C ALA A 116 -13.85 -0.42 -0.68
N PHE A 117 -13.74 0.68 -1.46
CA PHE A 117 -14.89 1.43 -1.98
C PHE A 117 -15.52 0.84 -3.24
N PHE A 118 -14.93 -0.21 -3.82
CA PHE A 118 -15.43 -0.86 -5.03
C PHE A 118 -16.93 -1.22 -4.99
N PRO A 119 -17.52 -1.69 -3.88
CA PRO A 119 -18.96 -1.98 -3.82
C PRO A 119 -19.83 -0.76 -4.17
N LEU A 120 -19.38 0.47 -3.94
CA LEU A 120 -20.13 1.68 -4.30
C LEU A 120 -20.29 1.86 -5.81
N PHE A 121 -19.41 1.28 -6.63
CA PHE A 121 -19.60 1.27 -8.08
C PHE A 121 -20.76 0.34 -8.47
N ILE A 122 -20.96 -0.74 -7.72
CA ILE A 122 -22.08 -1.65 -7.91
C ILE A 122 -23.38 -0.94 -7.51
N GLU A 123 -23.42 -0.29 -6.34
CA GLU A 123 -24.57 0.51 -5.87
C GLU A 123 -24.96 1.59 -6.89
N GLN A 124 -23.97 2.31 -7.43
CA GLN A 124 -24.20 3.28 -8.51
C GLN A 124 -24.83 2.61 -9.75
N GLY A 125 -24.35 1.41 -10.13
CA GLY A 125 -24.84 0.67 -11.28
C GLY A 125 -26.23 0.06 -11.08
N GLU A 126 -26.64 -0.22 -9.83
CA GLU A 126 -27.98 -0.75 -9.52
C GLU A 126 -29.10 0.24 -9.83
N VAL A 127 -28.82 1.54 -9.74
CA VAL A 127 -29.77 2.61 -10.06
C VAL A 127 -29.61 3.16 -11.49
N MET A 128 -28.87 2.47 -12.35
CA MET A 128 -28.67 2.80 -13.76
C MET A 128 -29.39 1.80 -14.67
N ASP A 129 -29.66 2.19 -15.92
CA ASP A 129 -30.28 1.31 -16.90
C ASP A 129 -29.28 0.22 -17.32
N ASN A 130 -29.59 -1.00 -16.91
CA ASN A 130 -28.76 -2.18 -17.09
C ASN A 130 -29.19 -3.05 -18.28
N ARG A 131 -30.12 -2.56 -19.12
CA ARG A 131 -30.47 -3.21 -20.38
C ARG A 131 -29.54 -2.77 -21.51
N ILE A 132 -28.97 -3.76 -22.19
CA ILE A 132 -28.34 -3.59 -23.51
C ILE A 132 -29.17 -4.37 -24.50
N ASP A 133 -29.96 -3.65 -25.30
CA ASP A 133 -30.96 -4.19 -26.20
C ASP A 133 -31.91 -5.17 -25.47
N SER A 134 -31.76 -6.47 -25.69
CA SER A 134 -32.56 -7.54 -25.06
C SER A 134 -31.91 -8.17 -23.83
N PHE A 135 -30.66 -7.83 -23.51
CA PHE A 135 -29.88 -8.47 -22.44
C PHE A 135 -29.81 -7.59 -21.19
N LEU A 136 -30.10 -8.19 -20.04
CA LEU A 136 -29.98 -7.56 -18.72
C LEU A 136 -28.60 -7.88 -18.14
N ILE A 137 -27.78 -6.86 -17.90
CA ILE A 137 -26.45 -7.00 -17.32
C ILE A 137 -26.53 -6.76 -15.81
N PRO A 138 -26.23 -7.75 -14.96
CA PRO A 138 -26.15 -7.50 -13.52
C PRO A 138 -25.04 -6.47 -13.22
N PRO A 139 -25.27 -5.42 -12.42
CA PRO A 139 -24.25 -4.41 -12.11
C PRO A 139 -22.95 -5.01 -11.56
N ALA A 140 -23.05 -6.03 -10.70
CA ALA A 140 -21.89 -6.74 -10.18
C ALA A 140 -21.03 -7.40 -11.27
N SER A 141 -21.61 -7.76 -12.42
CA SER A 141 -20.87 -8.36 -13.54
C SER A 141 -19.90 -7.38 -14.22
N LEU A 142 -20.03 -6.06 -14.00
CA LEU A 142 -19.05 -5.08 -14.47
C LEU A 142 -17.67 -5.27 -13.86
N THR A 143 -17.58 -5.99 -12.73
CA THR A 143 -16.31 -6.47 -12.16
C THR A 143 -15.51 -7.29 -13.17
N ALA A 144 -16.16 -7.96 -14.12
CA ALA A 144 -15.49 -8.69 -15.19
C ALA A 144 -14.60 -7.78 -16.06
N PHE A 145 -14.97 -6.51 -16.26
CA PHE A 145 -14.12 -5.54 -16.98
C PHE A 145 -12.79 -5.32 -16.25
N ASN A 146 -12.83 -5.17 -14.93
CA ASN A 146 -11.62 -5.05 -14.11
C ASN A 146 -10.75 -6.31 -14.23
N CYS A 147 -11.34 -7.50 -14.11
CA CYS A 147 -10.63 -8.78 -14.28
C CYS A 147 -10.00 -8.92 -15.67
N LEU A 148 -10.75 -8.62 -16.73
CA LEU A 148 -10.25 -8.65 -18.12
C LEU A 148 -9.11 -7.66 -18.32
N CYS A 149 -9.22 -6.44 -17.78
CA CYS A 149 -8.15 -5.45 -17.82
C CYS A 149 -6.87 -6.01 -17.17
N ILE A 150 -6.97 -6.64 -16.00
CA ILE A 150 -5.81 -7.24 -15.32
C ILE A 150 -5.22 -8.38 -16.16
N ILE A 151 -6.06 -9.29 -16.68
CA ILE A 151 -5.62 -10.44 -17.49
C ILE A 151 -4.88 -10.00 -18.76
N ILE A 152 -5.33 -8.91 -19.40
CA ILE A 152 -4.71 -8.38 -20.62
C ILE A 152 -3.47 -7.55 -20.29
N LEU A 153 -3.56 -6.68 -19.28
CA LEU A 153 -2.53 -5.70 -18.99
C LEU A 153 -1.35 -6.29 -18.22
N ALA A 154 -1.55 -7.29 -17.36
CA ALA A 154 -0.45 -7.95 -16.64
C ALA A 154 0.62 -8.59 -17.56
N PRO A 155 0.28 -9.39 -18.60
CA PRO A 155 1.27 -9.88 -19.54
C PRO A 155 1.84 -8.78 -20.44
N LEU A 156 1.01 -7.79 -20.83
CA LEU A 156 1.44 -6.64 -21.62
C LEU A 156 2.45 -5.77 -20.88
N TYR A 157 2.29 -5.68 -19.55
CA TYR A 157 3.18 -4.95 -18.66
C TYR A 157 4.63 -5.40 -18.81
N ASN A 158 4.87 -6.71 -18.66
CA ASN A 158 6.22 -7.26 -18.75
C ASN A 158 6.75 -7.33 -20.19
N LYS A 159 5.90 -7.64 -21.17
CA LYS A 159 6.33 -7.87 -22.56
C LYS A 159 6.49 -6.60 -23.37
N VAL A 160 5.71 -5.56 -23.09
CA VAL A 160 5.63 -4.35 -23.93
C VAL A 160 5.91 -3.10 -23.12
N LEU A 161 5.18 -2.85 -22.03
CA LEU A 161 5.31 -1.60 -21.28
C LEU A 161 6.70 -1.44 -20.66
N MET A 162 7.22 -2.44 -19.96
CA MET A 162 8.54 -2.34 -19.31
C MET A 162 9.70 -2.19 -20.32
N PRO A 163 9.76 -2.95 -21.43
CA PRO A 163 10.77 -2.71 -22.47
C PRO A 163 10.64 -1.33 -23.13
N MET A 164 9.43 -0.86 -23.42
CA MET A 164 9.22 0.47 -24.00
C MET A 164 9.66 1.57 -23.04
N VAL A 165 9.24 1.49 -21.78
CA VAL A 165 9.64 2.47 -20.77
C VAL A 165 11.15 2.42 -20.56
N SER A 166 11.78 1.25 -20.52
CA SER A 166 13.23 1.12 -20.42
C SER A 166 13.96 1.80 -21.58
N ARG A 167 13.43 1.73 -22.81
CA ARG A 167 14.00 2.44 -23.96
C ARG A 167 13.88 3.95 -23.83
N ILE A 168 12.77 4.45 -23.28
CA ILE A 168 12.51 5.88 -23.12
C ILE A 168 13.31 6.45 -21.94
N THR A 169 13.35 5.75 -20.80
CA THR A 169 14.01 6.22 -19.57
C THR A 169 15.50 5.91 -19.53
N GLY A 170 15.99 5.02 -20.40
CA GLY A 170 17.36 4.52 -20.37
C GLY A 170 17.68 3.61 -19.17
N ALA A 171 16.70 3.32 -18.31
CA ALA A 171 16.88 2.50 -17.11
C ALA A 171 16.70 1.01 -17.43
N LYS A 172 17.62 0.15 -16.95
CA LYS A 172 17.61 -1.32 -17.22
C LYS A 172 16.32 -2.05 -16.82
N ARG A 173 15.51 -1.49 -15.91
CA ARG A 173 14.25 -2.07 -15.40
C ARG A 173 13.01 -1.21 -15.67
N GLY A 174 13.12 -0.17 -16.51
CA GLY A 174 12.02 0.77 -16.76
C GLY A 174 11.74 1.66 -15.55
N LEU A 175 10.49 1.68 -15.06
CA LEU A 175 10.06 2.45 -13.88
C LEU A 175 10.61 1.84 -12.58
N SER A 176 10.97 2.69 -11.62
CA SER A 176 11.27 2.23 -10.25
C SER A 176 10.03 1.70 -9.52
N GLU A 177 10.23 0.94 -8.45
CA GLU A 177 9.15 0.32 -7.68
C GLU A 177 8.19 1.39 -7.13
N LEU A 178 8.74 2.47 -6.57
CA LEU A 178 7.96 3.62 -6.06
C LEU A 178 7.25 4.40 -7.18
N GLN A 179 7.85 4.52 -8.36
CA GLN A 179 7.19 5.15 -9.51
C GLN A 179 6.00 4.33 -10.00
N ARG A 180 6.11 2.99 -10.01
CA ARG A 180 5.00 2.10 -10.38
C ARG A 180 3.83 2.25 -9.41
N ILE A 181 4.10 2.30 -8.10
CA ILE A 181 3.08 2.57 -7.08
C ILE A 181 2.42 3.94 -7.33
N GLY A 182 3.22 4.98 -7.59
CA GLY A 182 2.71 6.32 -7.88
C GLY A 182 1.82 6.38 -9.12
N VAL A 183 2.21 5.70 -10.21
CA VAL A 183 1.37 5.58 -11.43
C VAL A 183 0.04 4.90 -11.11
N GLY A 184 0.06 3.82 -10.34
CA GLY A 184 -1.16 3.14 -9.93
C GLY A 184 -2.08 4.02 -9.07
N MET A 185 -1.53 4.84 -8.17
CA MET A 185 -2.30 5.84 -7.42
C MET A 185 -2.93 6.91 -8.32
N VAL A 186 -2.22 7.40 -9.36
CA VAL A 186 -2.79 8.34 -10.34
C VAL A 186 -4.01 7.73 -11.03
N PHE A 187 -3.91 6.48 -11.49
CA PHE A 187 -5.06 5.81 -12.11
C PHE A 187 -6.21 5.54 -11.15
N ALA A 188 -5.94 5.29 -9.86
CA ALA A 188 -7.00 5.19 -8.85
C ALA A 188 -7.73 6.53 -8.66
N ILE A 189 -7.01 7.65 -8.67
CA ILE A 189 -7.62 9.00 -8.64
C ILE A 189 -8.48 9.22 -9.88
N LEU A 190 -7.98 8.89 -11.08
CA LEU A 190 -8.75 8.99 -12.33
C LEU A 190 -10.02 8.12 -12.32
N SER A 191 -9.94 6.93 -11.71
CA SER A 191 -11.11 6.06 -11.52
C SER A 191 -12.18 6.73 -10.65
N LEU A 192 -11.80 7.27 -9.49
CA LEU A 192 -12.73 7.95 -8.58
C LEU A 192 -13.28 9.24 -9.18
N PHE A 193 -12.45 9.99 -9.89
CA PHE A 193 -12.84 11.19 -10.63
C PHE A 193 -13.88 10.87 -11.72
N SER A 194 -13.64 9.80 -12.50
CA SER A 194 -14.62 9.31 -13.48
C SER A 194 -15.93 8.91 -12.81
N ALA A 195 -15.88 8.20 -11.68
CA ALA A 195 -17.08 7.80 -10.95
C ALA A 195 -17.87 8.99 -10.41
N ALA A 196 -17.18 10.03 -9.92
CA ALA A 196 -17.80 11.28 -9.49
C ALA A 196 -18.54 11.98 -10.65
N ILE A 197 -17.92 12.07 -11.84
CA ILE A 197 -18.55 12.68 -13.02
C ILE A 197 -19.77 11.88 -13.47
N VAL A 198 -19.64 10.55 -13.57
CA VAL A 198 -20.76 9.67 -13.94
C VAL A 198 -21.93 9.87 -12.97
N GLU A 199 -21.63 9.97 -11.68
CA GLU A 199 -22.66 10.18 -10.66
C GLU A 199 -23.31 11.56 -10.74
N MET A 200 -22.54 12.61 -10.99
CA MET A 200 -23.07 13.95 -11.19
C MET A 200 -24.05 14.01 -12.38
N VAL A 201 -23.69 13.35 -13.49
CA VAL A 201 -24.57 13.26 -14.67
C VAL A 201 -25.82 12.45 -14.35
N ARG A 202 -25.68 11.31 -13.66
CA ARG A 202 -26.81 10.47 -13.24
C ARG A 202 -27.79 11.23 -12.36
N LEU A 203 -27.30 11.94 -11.36
CA LEU A 203 -28.11 12.77 -10.45
C LEU A 203 -28.78 13.94 -11.17
N ASP A 204 -28.13 14.56 -12.16
CA ASP A 204 -28.74 15.60 -12.99
C ASP A 204 -29.91 15.07 -13.85
N ILE A 205 -29.76 13.86 -14.43
CA ILE A 205 -30.85 13.19 -15.16
C ILE A 205 -32.00 12.84 -14.21
N ALA A 206 -31.69 12.33 -13.01
CA ALA A 206 -32.71 11.99 -12.01
C ALA A 206 -33.54 13.23 -11.62
N LYS A 207 -32.89 14.39 -11.44
CA LYS A 207 -33.56 15.68 -11.18
C LYS A 207 -34.43 16.13 -12.34
N LYS A 208 -33.92 16.10 -13.56
CA LYS A 208 -34.66 16.54 -14.76
C LYS A 208 -35.88 15.68 -15.09
N LYS A 209 -35.90 14.44 -14.63
CA LYS A 209 -37.00 13.48 -14.85
C LYS A 209 -37.87 13.28 -13.62
N ASP A 210 -37.71 14.12 -12.57
CA ASP A 210 -38.45 14.04 -11.31
C ASP A 210 -38.39 12.64 -10.63
N LEU A 211 -37.25 11.95 -10.81
CA LEU A 211 -36.98 10.62 -10.25
C LEU A 211 -36.31 10.68 -8.88
N VAL A 212 -36.01 11.87 -8.34
CA VAL A 212 -35.26 12.04 -7.08
C VAL A 212 -35.96 11.33 -5.92
N SER A 213 -37.24 11.63 -5.70
CA SER A 213 -38.04 11.04 -4.61
C SER A 213 -38.55 9.63 -4.91
N GLN A 214 -38.18 9.07 -6.07
CA GLN A 214 -38.55 7.72 -6.47
C GLN A 214 -37.29 6.85 -6.38
N SER A 215 -37.40 5.69 -5.72
CA SER A 215 -36.35 4.66 -5.80
C SER A 215 -36.45 3.95 -7.15
N ALA A 216 -36.18 4.71 -8.22
CA ALA A 216 -36.37 4.32 -9.61
C ALA A 216 -35.04 4.36 -10.35
N VAL A 217 -34.95 3.49 -11.36
CA VAL A 217 -33.79 3.41 -12.25
C VAL A 217 -33.69 4.70 -13.07
N VAL A 218 -32.51 5.32 -13.05
CA VAL A 218 -32.21 6.47 -13.90
C VAL A 218 -31.92 5.96 -15.30
N PRO A 219 -32.56 6.53 -16.35
CA PRO A 219 -32.38 6.10 -17.74
C PRO A 219 -31.04 6.58 -18.31
N MET A 220 -29.96 6.03 -17.77
CA MET A 220 -28.57 6.23 -18.13
C MET A 220 -27.92 4.85 -18.21
N ASN A 221 -27.36 4.51 -19.36
CA ASN A 221 -26.82 3.18 -19.59
C ASN A 221 -25.66 2.87 -18.64
N ILE A 222 -25.66 1.68 -18.05
CA ILE A 222 -24.65 1.21 -17.10
C ILE A 222 -23.21 1.22 -17.67
N LEU A 223 -23.05 1.15 -19.00
CA LEU A 223 -21.75 1.22 -19.67
C LEU A 223 -21.02 2.57 -19.50
N TRP A 224 -21.71 3.62 -19.04
CA TRP A 224 -21.04 4.87 -18.64
C TRP A 224 -20.01 4.65 -17.53
N GLN A 225 -20.10 3.56 -16.76
CA GLN A 225 -19.11 3.16 -15.76
C GLN A 225 -17.86 2.49 -16.38
N ALA A 226 -17.81 2.22 -17.69
CA ALA A 226 -16.64 1.57 -18.29
C ALA A 226 -15.30 2.28 -17.99
N PRO A 227 -15.20 3.63 -18.04
CA PRO A 227 -13.93 4.32 -17.76
C PRO A 227 -13.45 4.16 -16.32
N GLN A 228 -14.32 4.24 -15.31
CA GLN A 228 -13.92 4.03 -13.90
C GLN A 228 -13.43 2.60 -13.67
N TYR A 229 -14.09 1.58 -14.22
CA TYR A 229 -13.62 0.19 -14.12
C TYR A 229 -12.29 -0.05 -14.84
N PHE A 230 -12.09 0.57 -16.01
CA PHE A 230 -10.84 0.50 -16.75
C PHE A 230 -9.68 1.11 -15.96
N PHE A 231 -9.84 2.34 -15.47
CA PHE A 231 -8.81 3.02 -14.69
C PHE A 231 -8.48 2.28 -13.40
N LEU A 232 -9.48 1.70 -12.73
CA LEU A 232 -9.27 0.84 -11.58
C LEU A 232 -8.41 -0.40 -11.93
N GLY A 233 -8.68 -1.06 -13.05
CA GLY A 233 -7.89 -2.20 -13.51
C GLY A 233 -6.43 -1.85 -13.78
N VAL A 234 -6.19 -0.72 -14.45
CA VAL A 234 -4.83 -0.18 -14.67
C VAL A 234 -4.15 0.11 -13.34
N ALA A 235 -4.84 0.80 -12.43
CA ALA A 235 -4.34 1.12 -11.09
C ALA A 235 -3.87 -0.13 -10.33
N LYS A 236 -4.68 -1.19 -10.36
CA LYS A 236 -4.38 -2.45 -9.68
C LYS A 236 -3.11 -3.11 -10.24
N VAL A 237 -2.96 -3.19 -11.57
CA VAL A 237 -1.77 -3.81 -12.17
C VAL A 237 -0.49 -3.09 -11.75
N PHE A 238 -0.47 -1.75 -11.84
CA PHE A 238 0.72 -0.98 -11.48
C PHE A 238 1.03 -0.99 -9.98
N SER A 239 0.02 -0.78 -9.13
CA SER A 239 0.20 -0.73 -7.69
C SER A 239 0.54 -2.08 -7.09
N VAL A 240 -0.16 -3.16 -7.46
CA VAL A 240 0.08 -4.50 -6.88
C VAL A 240 1.49 -4.97 -7.23
N VAL A 241 1.91 -4.85 -8.49
CA VAL A 241 3.28 -5.18 -8.89
C VAL A 241 4.29 -4.30 -8.17
N GLY A 242 4.05 -2.98 -8.11
CA GLY A 242 4.91 -2.03 -7.43
C GLY A 242 5.10 -2.35 -5.94
N PHE A 243 4.02 -2.64 -5.22
CA PHE A 243 4.07 -2.99 -3.80
C PHE A 243 4.76 -4.33 -3.55
N ILE A 244 4.47 -5.37 -4.35
CA ILE A 244 5.11 -6.68 -4.20
C ILE A 244 6.61 -6.59 -4.45
N GLU A 245 7.04 -5.91 -5.52
CA GLU A 245 8.46 -5.72 -5.82
C GLU A 245 9.15 -4.85 -4.78
N PHE A 246 8.54 -3.73 -4.38
CA PHE A 246 9.07 -2.87 -3.32
C PHE A 246 9.26 -3.65 -2.01
N ALA A 247 8.23 -4.40 -1.59
CA ALA A 247 8.30 -5.21 -0.40
C ALA A 247 9.42 -6.25 -0.53
N TYR A 248 9.52 -6.96 -1.65
CA TYR A 248 10.52 -8.01 -1.82
C TYR A 248 11.95 -7.47 -1.86
N GLU A 249 12.20 -6.39 -2.61
CA GLU A 249 13.55 -5.83 -2.81
C GLU A 249 14.08 -5.08 -1.60
N GLN A 250 13.21 -4.36 -0.89
CA GLN A 250 13.62 -3.59 0.28
C GLN A 250 13.69 -4.45 1.54
N SER A 251 12.93 -5.55 1.62
CA SER A 251 12.96 -6.43 2.79
C SER A 251 14.36 -6.96 3.13
N PRO A 252 14.71 -7.05 4.42
CA PRO A 252 15.80 -7.92 4.87
C PRO A 252 15.58 -9.37 4.44
N ASP A 253 16.66 -10.10 4.18
CA ASP A 253 16.56 -11.46 3.59
C ASP A 253 15.77 -12.41 4.50
N ALA A 254 15.97 -12.35 5.82
CA ALA A 254 15.21 -13.12 6.82
C ALA A 254 13.83 -12.57 7.18
N MET A 255 13.35 -11.50 6.52
CA MET A 255 12.10 -10.81 6.87
C MET A 255 11.10 -10.71 5.72
N ARG A 256 11.42 -11.29 4.57
CA ARG A 256 10.54 -11.23 3.38
C ARG A 256 9.13 -11.73 3.65
N SER A 257 8.99 -12.82 4.41
CA SER A 257 7.67 -13.36 4.79
C SER A 257 6.89 -12.39 5.68
N LEU A 258 7.55 -11.72 6.62
CA LEU A 258 6.93 -10.70 7.48
C LEU A 258 6.44 -9.51 6.66
N CYS A 259 7.24 -9.01 5.71
CA CYS A 259 6.84 -7.89 4.85
C CYS A 259 5.69 -8.25 3.90
N GLN A 260 5.62 -9.50 3.43
CA GLN A 260 4.45 -10.01 2.71
C GLN A 260 3.21 -10.04 3.62
N ALA A 261 3.34 -10.50 4.87
CA ALA A 261 2.24 -10.47 5.84
C ALA A 261 1.78 -9.04 6.15
N CYS A 262 2.71 -8.07 6.28
CA CYS A 262 2.36 -6.65 6.41
C CYS A 262 1.51 -6.17 5.23
N SER A 263 1.73 -6.69 4.02
CA SER A 263 0.94 -6.29 2.85
C SER A 263 -0.52 -6.74 2.94
N LEU A 264 -0.78 -7.92 3.48
CA LEU A 264 -2.15 -8.37 3.76
C LEU A 264 -2.80 -7.53 4.87
N ILE A 265 -2.04 -7.19 5.91
CA ILE A 265 -2.52 -6.29 6.98
C ILE A 265 -2.90 -4.92 6.41
N MET A 266 -2.15 -4.39 5.43
CA MET A 266 -2.50 -3.12 4.78
C MET A 266 -3.87 -3.17 4.10
N VAL A 267 -4.20 -4.28 3.43
CA VAL A 267 -5.51 -4.49 2.80
C VAL A 267 -6.61 -4.46 3.87
N THR A 268 -6.44 -5.24 4.95
CA THR A 268 -7.40 -5.29 6.06
C THR A 268 -7.60 -3.93 6.72
N LEU A 269 -6.52 -3.20 7.01
CA LEU A 269 -6.59 -1.86 7.59
C LEU A 269 -7.26 -0.87 6.63
N GLY A 270 -7.03 -0.99 5.32
CA GLY A 270 -7.72 -0.20 4.31
C GLY A 270 -9.24 -0.41 4.35
N SER A 271 -9.70 -1.66 4.41
CA SER A 271 -11.12 -1.99 4.56
C SER A 271 -11.73 -1.43 5.84
N TYR A 272 -11.05 -1.56 6.98
CA TYR A 272 -11.54 -0.98 8.24
C TYR A 272 -11.59 0.55 8.21
N LEU A 273 -10.60 1.18 7.57
CA LEU A 273 -10.59 2.63 7.41
C LEU A 273 -11.82 3.10 6.62
N VAL A 274 -12.18 2.40 5.55
CA VAL A 274 -13.42 2.68 4.79
C VAL A 274 -14.66 2.59 5.68
N SER A 275 -14.80 1.53 6.49
CA SER A 275 -15.93 1.40 7.40
C SER A 275 -16.01 2.55 8.41
N VAL A 276 -14.87 2.97 8.97
CA VAL A 276 -14.80 4.12 9.89
C VAL A 276 -15.15 5.42 9.16
N MET A 277 -14.62 5.64 7.96
CA MET A 277 -14.89 6.82 7.14
C MET A 277 -16.38 6.93 6.80
N LEU A 278 -17.01 5.85 6.34
CA LEU A 278 -18.44 5.84 6.03
C LEU A 278 -19.28 6.15 7.27
N LYS A 279 -18.97 5.54 8.42
CA LYS A 279 -19.68 5.83 9.68
C LYS A 279 -19.54 7.30 10.11
N PHE A 280 -18.34 7.86 9.97
CA PHE A 280 -18.08 9.26 10.28
C PHE A 280 -18.82 10.21 9.33
N ILE A 281 -18.80 9.92 8.03
CA ILE A 281 -19.50 10.70 7.00
C ILE A 281 -21.01 10.65 7.23
N ASN A 282 -21.58 9.48 7.48
CA ASN A 282 -23.01 9.34 7.78
C ASN A 282 -23.37 10.14 9.04
N SER A 283 -22.56 10.07 10.10
CA SER A 283 -22.80 10.84 11.33
C SER A 283 -22.79 12.36 11.15
N ILE A 284 -22.08 12.89 10.13
CA ILE A 284 -22.02 14.33 9.85
C ILE A 284 -23.11 14.74 8.86
N THR A 285 -23.48 13.86 7.94
CA THR A 285 -24.36 14.16 6.80
C THR A 285 -25.83 13.81 7.06
N GLU A 286 -26.10 12.86 7.97
CA GLU A 286 -27.43 12.55 8.50
C GLU A 286 -27.79 13.55 9.60
N GLY A 287 -28.34 14.70 9.20
CA GLY A 287 -28.89 15.74 10.07
C GLY A 287 -30.37 15.94 9.82
N SER A 288 -31.05 16.76 10.64
CA SER A 288 -32.50 17.01 10.64
C SER A 288 -33.04 17.49 9.28
N GLY A 289 -33.29 16.55 8.36
CA GLY A 289 -33.82 16.74 7.01
C GLY A 289 -32.91 16.30 5.84
N SER A 290 -31.69 15.80 6.09
CA SER A 290 -30.74 15.32 5.06
C SER A 290 -30.63 13.80 5.07
N HIS A 291 -30.79 13.18 3.89
CA HIS A 291 -30.72 11.72 3.69
C HIS A 291 -29.29 11.16 3.72
N GLY A 292 -28.28 12.00 3.99
CA GLY A 292 -26.87 11.60 3.99
C GLY A 292 -26.29 11.42 2.59
N TRP A 293 -25.03 10.99 2.49
CA TRP A 293 -24.37 10.76 1.19
C TRP A 293 -24.73 9.41 0.56
N ILE A 294 -25.04 8.39 1.37
CA ILE A 294 -25.47 7.06 0.92
C ILE A 294 -26.79 6.66 1.61
N PRO A 295 -27.93 7.27 1.23
CA PRO A 295 -29.25 6.80 1.63
C PRO A 295 -29.65 5.51 0.94
N VAL A 296 -30.74 4.90 1.44
CA VAL A 296 -31.40 3.75 0.80
C VAL A 296 -31.84 4.09 -0.63
N ASN A 297 -32.38 5.29 -0.86
CA ASN A 297 -32.66 5.80 -2.20
C ASN A 297 -31.47 6.61 -2.71
N LEU A 298 -30.59 5.98 -3.50
CA LEU A 298 -29.37 6.62 -4.00
C LEU A 298 -29.65 7.86 -4.90
N ASN A 299 -30.87 8.06 -5.40
CA ASN A 299 -31.26 9.27 -6.14
C ASN A 299 -31.31 10.52 -5.25
N GLU A 300 -31.56 10.35 -3.94
CA GLU A 300 -31.55 11.42 -2.94
C GLU A 300 -30.16 11.66 -2.35
N GLY A 301 -29.25 10.71 -2.56
CA GLY A 301 -27.90 10.71 -2.05
C GLY A 301 -26.96 11.66 -2.78
N ARG A 302 -25.77 11.80 -2.20
CA ARG A 302 -24.66 12.58 -2.75
C ARG A 302 -23.41 11.72 -2.89
N LEU A 303 -23.57 10.58 -3.57
CA LEU A 303 -22.47 9.66 -3.85
C LEU A 303 -21.36 10.33 -4.68
N ASP A 304 -21.71 11.34 -5.48
CA ASP A 304 -20.76 12.21 -6.19
C ASP A 304 -19.78 12.90 -5.23
N GLN A 305 -20.29 13.45 -4.13
CA GLN A 305 -19.48 14.12 -3.10
C GLN A 305 -18.55 13.14 -2.39
N LEU A 306 -19.01 11.91 -2.15
CA LEU A 306 -18.16 10.86 -1.58
C LEU A 306 -17.01 10.50 -2.53
N PHE A 307 -17.28 10.29 -3.82
CA PHE A 307 -16.22 10.01 -4.80
C PHE A 307 -15.22 11.17 -4.93
N TRP A 308 -15.68 12.42 -4.89
CA TRP A 308 -14.80 13.59 -4.84
C TRP A 308 -13.93 13.64 -3.59
N LEU A 309 -14.51 13.41 -2.42
CA LEU A 309 -13.76 13.34 -1.15
C LEU A 309 -12.68 12.26 -1.23
N MET A 310 -13.04 11.08 -1.76
CA MET A 310 -12.09 9.99 -1.92
C MET A 310 -10.99 10.31 -2.91
N ALA A 311 -11.31 10.91 -4.06
CA ALA A 311 -10.31 11.36 -5.02
C ALA A 311 -9.31 12.35 -4.38
N GLY A 312 -9.82 13.29 -3.56
CA GLY A 312 -9.01 14.23 -2.80
C GLY A 312 -8.09 13.55 -1.76
N LEU A 313 -8.59 12.57 -1.02
CA LEU A 313 -7.78 11.79 -0.07
C LEU A 313 -6.66 11.02 -0.79
N HIS A 314 -6.97 10.40 -1.92
CA HIS A 314 -5.98 9.68 -2.74
C HIS A 314 -4.95 10.63 -3.35
N LEU A 315 -5.35 11.84 -3.74
CA LEU A 315 -4.42 12.88 -4.19
C LEU A 315 -3.46 13.30 -3.06
N LEU A 316 -3.98 13.55 -1.86
CA LEU A 316 -3.14 13.87 -0.70
C LEU A 316 -2.16 12.72 -0.38
N ASN A 317 -2.64 11.48 -0.48
CA ASN A 317 -1.80 10.29 -0.29
C ASN A 317 -0.69 10.18 -1.35
N LEU A 318 -1.00 10.48 -2.62
CA LEU A 318 0.00 10.53 -3.69
C LEU A 318 1.07 11.60 -3.44
N LEU A 319 0.67 12.78 -2.96
CA LEU A 319 1.62 13.85 -2.60
C LEU A 319 2.52 13.43 -1.42
N ALA A 320 1.93 12.82 -0.39
CA ALA A 320 2.67 12.28 0.74
C ALA A 320 3.65 11.17 0.32
N LEU A 321 3.21 10.23 -0.53
CA LEU A 321 4.07 9.19 -1.10
C LEU A 321 5.22 9.81 -1.91
N THR A 322 4.93 10.81 -2.74
CA THR A 322 5.95 11.48 -3.56
C THR A 322 7.01 12.15 -2.67
N TYR A 323 6.57 12.84 -1.61
CA TYR A 323 7.47 13.42 -0.61
C TYR A 323 8.35 12.35 0.08
N CYS A 324 7.75 11.23 0.50
CA CYS A 324 8.48 10.12 1.09
C CYS A 324 9.45 9.48 0.08
N ALA A 325 9.04 9.29 -1.17
CA ALA A 325 9.83 8.68 -2.23
C ALA A 325 11.07 9.52 -2.58
N MET A 326 10.95 10.85 -2.60
CA MET A 326 12.09 11.75 -2.83
C MET A 326 13.15 11.66 -1.72
N ARG A 327 12.76 11.29 -0.50
CA ARG A 327 13.66 11.14 0.65
C ARG A 327 14.04 9.69 0.94
N TYR A 328 13.55 8.74 0.15
CA TYR A 328 13.73 7.32 0.40
C TYR A 328 15.15 6.87 0.04
N LYS A 329 15.92 6.43 1.04
CA LYS A 329 17.22 5.80 0.84
C LYS A 329 17.05 4.28 0.73
N ARG A 330 17.45 3.72 -0.41
CA ARG A 330 17.42 2.27 -0.67
C ARG A 330 18.37 1.52 0.27
N LYS A 331 18.00 0.29 0.61
CA LYS A 331 18.84 -0.63 1.38
C LYS A 331 20.14 -0.97 0.63
N ILE A 332 21.25 -1.04 1.36
CA ILE A 332 22.56 -1.50 0.86
C ILE A 332 22.95 -2.75 1.65
N ALA A 333 23.28 -3.84 0.95
CA ALA A 333 23.72 -5.11 1.55
C ALA A 333 25.01 -5.58 0.86
N THR A 334 25.92 -6.18 1.64
CA THR A 334 27.17 -6.81 1.16
C THR A 334 26.92 -8.17 0.51
#